data_AF-A0A2E7RUN8-F1
#
_entry.id   AF-A0A2E7RUN8-F1
#
_cell.length_a   1.000
_cell.length_b   1.000
_cell.length_c   1.000
_cell.angle_alpha   90.00
_cell.angle_beta   90.00
_cell.angle_gamma   90.00
#
_symmetry.space_group_name_H-M   'P 1'
#
loop_
_entity.id
_entity.type
_entity.pdbx_description
1 polymer ?
#
loop_
_entity_poly.entity_id
_entity_poly.type
_entity_poly.pdbx_seq_one_letter_code
_entity_poly.pdbx_strand_id
1 'polypeptide(L)'
;MSDETTRRDFLQAGVAAGVALGLAEELLGAQQDNGNGLPTRPLGKTGEQVSILCLGGWHIGQCGKDEGDPAAVKMMHEAIDGGMTFFDNAWDYHDGYAEELMGKAISDRRDKVFLMTKNCERDYKGSMSNLDDSLKRLKTDRIDLWQFHEINYDNDPEWVFEKGGLKAALEAQKAGKVRFIGFTGHKDPRIHLEMLGQPYKWATAQMPINICDYFYRSFQKNVVPACLKNGVGVIGMKTLAGSPDGKNGAIPAAGLATGEECIHYSLSQPVSSQVVGIRIRRDLDQALKAGRGFKPLDKDQLASMRAKVEDAAGDGRIELFKSTQHFDGPHHKKQHGFTVEETS
;
A
#
# COMPACT_ATOMS: atom_id res chain seq x y z
N MET A 1 -46.35 -5.36 -1.24
CA MET A 1 -45.52 -4.13 -1.14
C MET A 1 -44.04 -4.52 -1.10
N SER A 2 -43.50 -5.16 -2.15
CA SER A 2 -42.12 -5.70 -2.12
C SER A 2 -41.39 -5.63 -3.47
N ASP A 3 -41.84 -4.84 -4.44
CA ASP A 3 -41.26 -4.79 -5.79
C ASP A 3 -40.67 -3.41 -6.18
N GLU A 4 -41.03 -2.34 -5.46
CA GLU A 4 -40.43 -1.01 -5.68
C GLU A 4 -39.07 -0.85 -5.00
N THR A 5 -38.87 -1.48 -3.83
CA THR A 5 -37.61 -1.42 -3.08
C THR A 5 -36.47 -2.10 -3.86
N THR A 6 -36.74 -3.26 -4.47
CA THR A 6 -35.77 -4.04 -5.24
C THR A 6 -35.33 -3.35 -6.53
N ARG A 7 -36.25 -2.68 -7.26
CA ARG A 7 -35.89 -1.91 -8.46
C ARG A 7 -35.09 -0.67 -8.13
N ARG A 8 -35.43 0.04 -7.05
CA ARG A 8 -34.68 1.21 -6.61
C ARG A 8 -33.28 0.83 -6.17
N ASP A 9 -33.13 -0.27 -5.43
CA ASP A 9 -31.83 -0.79 -4.99
C ASP A 9 -30.99 -1.27 -6.19
N PHE A 10 -31.61 -1.94 -7.18
CA PHE A 10 -30.93 -2.35 -8.41
C PHE A 10 -30.47 -1.16 -9.25
N LEU A 11 -31.32 -0.14 -9.41
CA LEU A 11 -30.95 1.10 -10.12
C LEU A 11 -29.86 1.87 -9.38
N GLN A 12 -29.93 1.96 -8.05
CA GLN A 12 -28.90 2.60 -7.23
C GLN A 12 -27.56 1.84 -7.30
N ALA A 13 -27.60 0.51 -7.23
CA ALA A 13 -26.42 -0.34 -7.40
C ALA A 13 -25.81 -0.21 -8.80
N GLY A 14 -26.65 -0.19 -9.85
CA GLY A 14 -26.22 -0.01 -11.23
C GLY A 14 -25.57 1.36 -11.47
N VAL A 15 -26.16 2.45 -10.95
CA VAL A 15 -25.59 3.79 -11.04
C VAL A 15 -24.28 3.89 -10.25
N ALA A 16 -24.22 3.35 -9.03
CA ALA A 16 -23.00 3.36 -8.22
C ALA A 16 -21.86 2.58 -8.89
N ALA A 17 -22.15 1.40 -9.46
CA ALA A 17 -21.18 0.63 -10.22
C ALA A 17 -20.69 1.37 -11.48
N GLY A 18 -21.59 2.02 -12.22
CA GLY A 18 -21.24 2.82 -13.39
C GLY A 18 -20.32 4.00 -13.06
N VAL A 19 -20.58 4.72 -11.96
CA VAL A 19 -19.71 5.83 -11.50
C VAL A 19 -18.34 5.31 -11.10
N ALA A 20 -18.26 4.20 -10.35
CA ALA A 20 -16.97 3.63 -9.95
C ALA A 20 -16.13 3.18 -11.15
N LEU A 21 -16.76 2.58 -12.17
CA LEU A 21 -16.09 2.21 -13.42
C LEU A 21 -15.56 3.44 -14.17
N GLY A 22 -16.35 4.50 -14.29
CA GLY A 22 -15.91 5.75 -14.94
C GLY A 22 -14.71 6.39 -14.23
N LEU A 23 -14.72 6.43 -12.89
CA LEU A 23 -13.59 6.95 -12.11
C LEU A 23 -12.34 6.07 -12.22
N ALA A 24 -12.52 4.74 -12.34
CA ALA A 24 -11.40 3.82 -12.56
C ALA A 24 -10.76 4.03 -13.93
N GLU A 25 -11.56 4.16 -14.99
CA GLU A 25 -11.09 4.46 -16.34
C GLU A 25 -10.42 5.84 -16.41
N GLU A 26 -10.96 6.84 -15.72
CA GLU A 26 -10.36 8.18 -15.60
C GLU A 26 -8.97 8.11 -14.94
N LEU A 27 -8.82 7.42 -13.81
CA LEU A 27 -7.52 7.29 -13.14
C LEU A 27 -6.48 6.57 -14.01
N LEU A 28 -6.87 5.46 -14.65
CA LEU A 28 -5.95 4.71 -15.52
C LEU A 28 -5.60 5.51 -16.79
N GLY A 29 -6.55 6.27 -17.33
CA GLY A 29 -6.35 7.16 -18.48
C GLY A 29 -5.53 8.40 -18.15
N ALA A 30 -5.51 8.84 -16.89
CA ALA A 30 -4.69 9.95 -16.40
C ALA A 30 -3.21 9.57 -16.18
N GLN A 31 -2.81 8.35 -16.53
CA GLN A 31 -1.41 7.93 -16.50
C GLN A 31 -0.57 8.78 -17.47
N GLN A 32 0.54 9.34 -16.97
CA GLN A 32 1.47 10.15 -17.75
C GLN A 32 2.79 9.40 -17.91
N ASP A 33 3.24 9.28 -19.16
CA ASP A 33 4.57 8.75 -19.50
C ASP A 33 5.55 9.91 -19.71
N ASN A 34 6.67 9.91 -18.97
CA ASN A 34 7.70 10.94 -19.03
C ASN A 34 8.86 10.58 -19.98
N GLY A 35 8.75 9.46 -20.70
CA GLY A 35 9.62 9.09 -21.83
C GLY A 35 10.98 8.49 -21.47
N ASN A 36 11.40 8.52 -20.19
CA ASN A 36 12.69 7.94 -19.74
C ASN A 36 12.63 7.26 -18.36
N GLY A 37 11.44 7.14 -17.74
CA GLY A 37 11.26 6.54 -16.42
C GLY A 37 9.98 5.71 -16.32
N LEU A 38 9.53 5.47 -15.09
CA LEU A 38 8.21 4.89 -14.87
C LEU A 38 7.10 5.92 -15.14
N PRO A 39 5.96 5.48 -15.70
CA PRO A 39 4.77 6.32 -15.74
C PRO A 39 4.36 6.79 -14.35
N THR A 40 3.60 7.87 -14.30
CA THR A 40 3.03 8.42 -13.06
C THR A 40 1.51 8.48 -13.13
N ARG A 41 0.84 8.45 -11.98
CA ARG A 41 -0.61 8.62 -11.85
C ARG A 41 -0.95 9.61 -10.74
N PRO A 42 -2.13 10.26 -10.81
CA PRO A 42 -2.65 11.07 -9.72
C PRO A 42 -2.78 10.27 -8.43
N LEU A 43 -2.33 10.84 -7.31
CA LEU A 43 -2.56 10.29 -5.98
C LEU A 43 -3.87 10.84 -5.41
N GLY A 44 -5.01 10.24 -5.81
CA GLY A 44 -6.33 10.72 -5.40
C GLY A 44 -6.52 12.20 -5.73
N LYS A 45 -7.07 12.96 -4.77
CA LYS A 45 -7.25 14.43 -4.87
C LYS A 45 -6.15 15.25 -4.20
N THR A 46 -4.97 14.67 -3.98
CA THR A 46 -3.83 15.37 -3.34
C THR A 46 -3.20 16.44 -4.25
N GLY A 47 -3.39 16.32 -5.56
CA GLY A 47 -2.70 17.14 -6.57
C GLY A 47 -1.31 16.62 -6.95
N GLU A 48 -0.85 15.54 -6.33
CA GLU A 48 0.46 14.93 -6.59
C GLU A 48 0.39 13.86 -7.68
N GLN A 49 1.45 13.78 -8.48
CA GLN A 49 1.70 12.67 -9.39
C GLN A 49 2.77 11.76 -8.77
N VAL A 50 2.47 10.47 -8.63
CA VAL A 50 3.42 9.48 -8.09
C VAL A 50 3.75 8.43 -9.13
N SER A 51 4.97 7.87 -9.08
CA SER A 51 5.33 6.73 -9.94
C SER A 51 4.37 5.56 -9.72
N ILE A 52 3.99 4.86 -10.79
CA ILE A 52 3.04 3.74 -10.70
C ILE A 52 3.55 2.57 -9.86
N LEU A 53 4.87 2.48 -9.64
CA LEU A 53 5.47 1.56 -8.69
C LEU A 53 6.02 2.34 -7.50
N CYS A 54 5.88 1.74 -6.33
CA CYS A 54 6.40 2.24 -5.07
C CYS A 54 7.40 1.23 -4.47
N LEU A 55 8.56 1.71 -4.02
CA LEU A 55 9.58 0.87 -3.41
C LEU A 55 9.21 0.57 -1.95
N GLY A 56 9.07 -0.72 -1.60
CA GLY A 56 8.71 -1.15 -0.24
C GLY A 56 9.89 -1.26 0.73
N GLY A 57 9.76 -0.62 1.90
CA GLY A 57 10.82 -0.46 2.90
C GLY A 57 11.26 -1.75 3.61
N TRP A 58 10.35 -2.72 3.82
CA TRP A 58 10.70 -3.97 4.50
C TRP A 58 11.75 -4.78 3.71
N HIS A 59 11.55 -4.96 2.40
CA HIS A 59 12.45 -5.79 1.59
C HIS A 59 13.80 -5.11 1.34
N ILE A 60 13.81 -3.78 1.20
CA ILE A 60 15.08 -3.05 1.04
C ILE A 60 15.86 -2.99 2.36
N GLY A 61 15.17 -2.99 3.51
CA GLY A 61 15.79 -3.25 4.80
C GLY A 61 16.41 -4.64 4.87
N GLN A 62 15.71 -5.68 4.38
CA GLN A 62 16.30 -7.01 4.30
C GLN A 62 17.51 -7.07 3.36
N CYS A 63 17.51 -6.34 2.24
CA CYS A 63 18.68 -6.16 1.37
C CYS A 63 19.87 -5.61 2.16
N GLY A 64 19.64 -4.57 2.98
CA GLY A 64 20.69 -3.99 3.83
C GLY A 64 21.26 -4.99 4.85
N LYS A 65 20.42 -5.86 5.41
CA LYS A 65 20.87 -6.93 6.33
C LYS A 65 21.64 -8.04 5.61
N ASP A 66 21.20 -8.42 4.41
CA ASP A 66 21.76 -9.55 3.65
C ASP A 66 23.05 -9.16 2.90
N GLU A 67 23.08 -7.97 2.27
CA GLU A 67 24.13 -7.52 1.35
C GLU A 67 24.89 -6.25 1.84
N GLY A 68 24.42 -5.62 2.92
CA GLY A 68 25.00 -4.41 3.51
C GLY A 68 24.38 -3.10 3.02
N ASP A 69 24.42 -2.07 3.86
CA ASP A 69 23.86 -0.76 3.57
C ASP A 69 24.27 -0.17 2.20
N PRO A 70 25.55 -0.23 1.76
CA PRO A 70 25.94 0.35 0.48
C PRO A 70 25.24 -0.28 -0.73
N ALA A 71 24.97 -1.60 -0.68
CA ALA A 71 24.27 -2.31 -1.75
C ALA A 71 22.80 -1.86 -1.84
N ALA A 72 22.11 -1.79 -0.69
CA ALA A 72 20.73 -1.32 -0.63
C ALA A 72 20.59 0.17 -0.99
N VAL A 73 21.52 1.02 -0.56
CA VAL A 73 21.58 2.44 -0.96
C VAL A 73 21.74 2.58 -2.47
N LYS A 74 22.68 1.83 -3.07
CA LYS A 74 22.87 1.80 -4.52
C LYS A 74 21.59 1.36 -5.24
N MET A 75 20.90 0.34 -4.74
CA MET A 75 19.66 -0.16 -5.32
C MET A 75 18.53 0.88 -5.28
N MET A 76 18.41 1.64 -4.19
CA MET A 76 17.47 2.77 -4.10
C MET A 76 17.83 3.91 -5.06
N HIS A 77 19.13 4.22 -5.22
CA HIS A 77 19.58 5.22 -6.20
C HIS A 77 19.23 4.80 -7.63
N GLU A 78 19.48 3.54 -7.98
CA GLU A 78 19.12 2.99 -9.28
C GLU A 78 17.60 2.97 -9.51
N ALA A 79 16.80 2.73 -8.46
CA ALA A 79 15.34 2.83 -8.53
C ALA A 79 14.88 4.28 -8.84
N ILE A 80 15.44 5.28 -8.13
CA ILE A 80 15.17 6.70 -8.37
C ILE A 80 15.57 7.09 -9.80
N ASP A 81 16.78 6.72 -10.22
CA ASP A 81 17.29 7.03 -11.55
C ASP A 81 16.48 6.30 -12.65
N GLY A 82 15.84 5.18 -12.32
CA GLY A 82 14.88 4.47 -13.17
C GLY A 82 13.45 5.04 -13.16
N GLY A 83 13.18 6.10 -12.40
CA GLY A 83 11.89 6.78 -12.31
C GLY A 83 10.94 6.24 -11.23
N MET A 84 11.37 5.30 -10.39
CA MET A 84 10.62 4.88 -9.20
C MET A 84 10.86 5.90 -8.08
N THR A 85 9.92 6.83 -7.93
CA THR A 85 10.07 8.03 -7.09
C THR A 85 9.15 8.05 -5.88
N PHE A 86 8.27 7.04 -5.72
CA PHE A 86 7.43 6.89 -4.53
C PHE A 86 8.01 5.81 -3.60
N PHE A 87 8.43 6.18 -2.40
CA PHE A 87 9.05 5.26 -1.44
C PHE A 87 8.16 5.02 -0.21
N ASP A 88 7.93 3.76 0.12
CA ASP A 88 7.17 3.27 1.27
C ASP A 88 8.11 2.79 2.37
N ASN A 89 7.81 3.15 3.63
CA ASN A 89 8.51 2.63 4.79
C ASN A 89 7.57 2.54 6.00
N ALA A 90 8.08 2.06 7.13
CA ALA A 90 7.41 2.11 8.43
C ALA A 90 8.48 1.98 9.52
N TRP A 91 8.28 2.62 10.68
CA TRP A 91 9.25 2.51 11.76
C TRP A 91 9.38 1.08 12.31
N ASP A 92 8.33 0.27 12.24
CA ASP A 92 8.35 -1.11 12.73
C ASP A 92 9.09 -2.08 11.80
N TYR A 93 9.50 -1.63 10.60
CA TYR A 93 10.27 -2.45 9.67
C TYR A 93 11.71 -2.58 10.17
N HIS A 94 12.01 -3.78 10.68
CA HIS A 94 13.29 -4.12 11.30
C HIS A 94 13.66 -3.17 12.45
N ASP A 95 12.67 -2.83 13.29
CA ASP A 95 12.87 -1.98 14.48
C ASP A 95 13.55 -0.64 14.17
N GLY A 96 13.12 0.01 13.09
CA GLY A 96 13.59 1.33 12.65
C GLY A 96 14.74 1.29 11.65
N TYR A 97 15.43 0.16 11.51
CA TYR A 97 16.58 0.05 10.60
C TYR A 97 16.23 0.37 9.14
N ALA A 98 15.03 -0.01 8.67
CA ALA A 98 14.61 0.30 7.31
C ALA A 98 14.49 1.81 7.05
N GLU A 99 14.03 2.59 8.04
CA GLU A 99 13.99 4.05 7.95
C GLU A 99 15.40 4.66 7.97
N GLU A 100 16.31 4.15 8.81
CA GLU A 100 17.70 4.62 8.83
C GLU A 100 18.41 4.39 7.50
N LEU A 101 18.21 3.21 6.91
CA LEU A 101 18.78 2.84 5.62
C LEU A 101 18.23 3.72 4.50
N MET A 102 16.91 3.92 4.47
CA MET A 102 16.28 4.79 3.48
C MET A 102 16.71 6.26 3.67
N GLY A 103 16.85 6.73 4.90
CA GLY A 103 17.37 8.06 5.21
C GLY A 103 18.79 8.30 4.71
N LYS A 104 19.66 7.29 4.77
CA LYS A 104 21.00 7.34 4.13
C LYS A 104 20.87 7.54 2.62
N ALA A 105 19.98 6.78 1.97
CA ALA A 105 19.83 6.79 0.52
C ALA A 105 19.22 8.06 -0.06
N ILE A 106 18.29 8.70 0.66
CA ILE A 106 17.56 9.87 0.14
C ILE A 106 18.16 11.22 0.58
N SER A 107 19.14 11.24 1.48
CA SER A 107 19.63 12.48 2.09
C SER A 107 20.11 13.55 1.09
N ASP A 108 20.70 13.13 -0.04
CA ASP A 108 21.15 14.00 -1.15
C ASP A 108 20.14 14.08 -2.31
N ARG A 109 18.99 13.40 -2.18
CA ARG A 109 17.99 13.20 -3.25
C ARG A 109 16.56 13.40 -2.76
N ARG A 110 16.36 14.03 -1.59
CA ARG A 110 15.07 14.12 -0.91
C ARG A 110 13.97 14.70 -1.79
N ASP A 111 14.29 15.68 -2.63
CA ASP A 111 13.34 16.34 -3.54
C ASP A 111 12.96 15.49 -4.75
N LYS A 112 13.67 14.37 -5.00
CA LYS A 112 13.34 13.42 -6.08
C LYS A 112 12.38 12.31 -5.61
N VAL A 113 12.06 12.25 -4.33
CA VAL A 113 11.30 11.16 -3.72
C VAL A 113 10.05 11.70 -3.05
N PHE A 114 8.90 11.15 -3.38
CA PHE A 114 7.70 11.23 -2.57
C PHE A 114 7.82 10.18 -1.46
N LEU A 115 8.08 10.62 -0.24
CA LEU A 115 8.44 9.76 0.89
C LEU A 115 7.24 9.50 1.79
N MET A 116 6.96 8.22 2.00
CA MET A 116 5.93 7.74 2.90
C MET A 116 6.52 6.89 4.03
N THR A 117 6.04 7.14 5.24
CA THR A 117 6.24 6.23 6.38
C THR A 117 4.94 6.08 7.17
N LYS A 118 4.94 5.26 8.22
CA LYS A 118 3.73 4.85 8.93
C LYS A 118 3.82 5.09 10.42
N ASN A 119 2.68 5.45 11.00
CA ASN A 119 2.45 5.59 12.43
C ASN A 119 1.82 4.31 12.98
N CYS A 120 2.50 3.59 13.86
CA CYS A 120 1.88 2.43 14.51
C CYS A 120 1.11 2.79 15.78
N GLU A 121 1.30 4.01 16.29
CA GLU A 121 0.65 4.46 17.52
C GLU A 121 -0.80 4.86 17.27
N ARG A 122 -1.63 4.73 18.31
CA ARG A 122 -3.05 5.15 18.28
C ARG A 122 -3.28 6.41 19.11
N ASP A 123 -2.44 6.68 20.10
CA ASP A 123 -2.56 7.84 20.97
C ASP A 123 -1.73 9.05 20.50
N TYR A 124 -2.06 10.23 21.03
CA TYR A 124 -1.40 11.49 20.67
C TYR A 124 0.11 11.49 20.98
N LYS A 125 0.50 11.07 22.18
CA LYS A 125 1.89 11.18 22.65
C LYS A 125 2.80 10.22 21.91
N GLY A 126 2.35 8.98 21.73
CA GLY A 126 3.02 7.96 20.93
C GLY A 126 3.19 8.45 19.50
N SER A 127 2.11 8.94 18.87
CA SER A 127 2.15 9.42 17.49
C SER A 127 3.17 10.54 17.27
N MET A 128 3.19 11.55 18.16
CA MET A 128 4.16 12.66 18.06
C MET A 128 5.61 12.20 18.27
N SER A 129 5.85 11.34 19.25
CA SER A 129 7.19 10.76 19.49
C SER A 129 7.65 9.93 18.30
N ASN A 130 6.75 9.09 17.76
CA ASN A 130 7.02 8.23 16.63
C ASN A 130 7.41 9.04 15.39
N LEU A 131 6.66 10.12 15.10
CA LEU A 131 6.97 11.03 14.00
C LEU A 131 8.35 11.67 14.16
N ASP A 132 8.66 12.20 15.34
CA ASP A 132 9.96 12.84 15.61
C ASP A 132 11.13 11.86 15.43
N ASP A 133 10.95 10.60 15.82
CA ASP A 133 11.97 9.58 15.63
C ASP A 133 12.10 9.13 14.17
N SER A 134 10.98 9.01 13.44
CA SER A 134 11.00 8.72 12.00
C SER A 134 11.71 9.81 11.22
N LEU A 135 11.46 11.09 11.51
CA LEU A 135 12.15 12.23 10.88
C LEU A 135 13.66 12.18 11.10
N LYS A 136 14.11 11.83 12.32
CA LYS A 136 15.54 11.65 12.63
C LYS A 136 16.15 10.50 11.81
N ARG A 137 15.51 9.32 11.81
CA ARG A 137 16.01 8.13 11.09
C ARG A 137 16.06 8.37 9.58
N LEU A 138 15.01 8.97 9.02
CA LEU A 138 14.90 9.31 7.60
C LEU A 138 15.74 10.53 7.18
N LYS A 139 16.38 11.22 8.14
CA LYS A 139 17.24 12.39 7.92
C LYS A 139 16.55 13.49 7.10
N THR A 140 15.29 13.77 7.43
CA THR A 140 14.49 14.79 6.76
C THR A 140 13.62 15.53 7.77
N ASP A 141 13.21 16.74 7.44
CA ASP A 141 12.30 17.57 8.23
C ASP A 141 10.83 17.37 7.84
N ARG A 142 10.56 16.61 6.76
CA ARG A 142 9.22 16.41 6.23
C ARG A 142 8.97 15.00 5.72
N ILE A 143 7.78 14.48 6.01
CA ILE A 143 7.19 13.29 5.41
C ILE A 143 6.11 13.72 4.41
N ASP A 144 6.14 13.19 3.19
CA ASP A 144 5.12 13.54 2.21
C ASP A 144 3.78 12.88 2.56
N LEU A 145 3.81 11.59 2.92
CA LEU A 145 2.60 10.87 3.34
C LEU A 145 2.85 10.07 4.62
N TRP A 146 2.04 10.34 5.64
CA TRP A 146 2.08 9.61 6.90
C TRP A 146 0.80 8.80 7.06
N GLN A 147 0.93 7.48 7.20
CA GLN A 147 -0.23 6.59 7.28
C GLN A 147 -0.38 5.93 8.64
N PHE A 148 -1.59 5.84 9.18
CA PHE A 148 -1.85 4.95 10.31
C PHE A 148 -1.67 3.48 9.88
N HIS A 149 -0.73 2.79 10.50
CA HIS A 149 -0.30 1.43 10.14
C HIS A 149 -1.26 0.37 10.70
N GLU A 150 -1.41 -0.71 9.94
CA GLU A 150 -2.11 -1.94 10.30
C GLU A 150 -3.47 -1.69 10.98
N ILE A 151 -4.36 -1.00 10.28
CA ILE A 151 -5.79 -0.96 10.59
C ILE A 151 -6.36 -2.34 10.24
N ASN A 152 -6.18 -3.28 11.16
CA ASN A 152 -6.36 -4.72 10.97
C ASN A 152 -7.35 -5.33 11.95
N TYR A 153 -7.65 -4.64 13.05
CA TYR A 153 -8.58 -5.07 14.09
C TYR A 153 -9.82 -4.17 14.08
N ASP A 154 -10.99 -4.73 14.40
CA ASP A 154 -12.28 -4.04 14.25
C ASP A 154 -12.36 -2.73 15.08
N ASN A 155 -11.56 -2.57 16.12
CA ASN A 155 -11.47 -1.39 16.98
C ASN A 155 -10.37 -0.38 16.58
N ASP A 156 -9.53 -0.69 15.60
CA ASP A 156 -8.47 0.22 15.15
C ASP A 156 -9.03 1.56 14.61
N PRO A 157 -10.10 1.57 13.78
CA PRO A 157 -10.67 2.82 13.27
C PRO A 157 -11.04 3.80 14.40
N GLU A 158 -11.79 3.36 15.41
CA GLU A 158 -12.20 4.19 16.54
C GLU A 158 -10.98 4.65 17.34
N TRP A 159 -10.04 3.74 17.60
CA TRP A 159 -8.87 4.03 18.42
C TRP A 159 -8.01 5.18 17.88
N VAL A 160 -7.86 5.29 16.55
CA VAL A 160 -7.12 6.41 15.94
C VAL A 160 -7.74 7.77 16.30
N PHE A 161 -9.06 7.83 16.45
CA PHE A 161 -9.78 9.06 16.77
C PHE A 161 -9.86 9.28 18.27
N GLU A 162 -10.36 8.29 19.00
CA GLU A 162 -10.64 8.37 20.44
C GLU A 162 -9.37 8.58 21.28
N LYS A 163 -8.27 7.92 20.91
CA LYS A 163 -7.00 8.02 21.66
C LYS A 163 -6.16 9.23 21.25
N GLY A 164 -6.57 9.96 20.20
CA GLY A 164 -5.94 11.20 19.78
C GLY A 164 -4.82 11.07 18.74
N GLY A 165 -4.65 9.92 18.10
CA GLY A 165 -3.70 9.73 16.99
C GLY A 165 -3.98 10.66 15.81
N LEU A 166 -5.24 10.80 15.40
CA LEU A 166 -5.61 11.74 14.34
C LEU A 166 -5.32 13.20 14.73
N LYS A 167 -5.54 13.57 15.99
CA LYS A 167 -5.21 14.91 16.49
C LYS A 167 -3.72 15.19 16.32
N ALA A 168 -2.85 14.24 16.66
CA ALA A 168 -1.41 14.37 16.47
C ALA A 168 -1.05 14.54 14.98
N ALA A 169 -1.65 13.74 14.09
CA ALA A 169 -1.42 13.86 12.65
C ALA A 169 -1.84 15.23 12.08
N LEU A 170 -2.97 15.78 12.50
CA LEU A 170 -3.43 17.11 12.09
C LEU A 170 -2.49 18.23 12.60
N GLU A 171 -1.99 18.12 13.83
CA GLU A 171 -1.02 19.07 14.37
C GLU A 171 0.34 18.98 13.67
N ALA A 172 0.80 17.76 13.36
CA ALA A 172 2.00 17.52 12.56
C ALA A 172 1.87 18.10 11.14
N GLN A 173 0.70 17.96 10.52
CA GLN A 173 0.40 18.55 9.22
C GLN A 173 0.43 20.09 9.29
N LYS A 174 -0.23 20.67 10.31
CA LYS A 174 -0.20 22.12 10.55
C LYS A 174 1.22 22.65 10.79
N ALA A 175 2.07 21.86 11.44
CA ALA A 175 3.47 22.19 11.69
C ALA A 175 4.38 22.01 10.45
N GLY A 176 3.86 21.51 9.33
CA GLY A 176 4.61 21.28 8.09
C GLY A 176 5.51 20.03 8.10
N LYS A 177 5.44 19.20 9.16
CA LYS A 177 6.21 17.94 9.27
C LYS A 177 5.63 16.83 8.39
N VAL A 178 4.33 16.88 8.10
CA VAL A 178 3.60 15.89 7.29
C VAL A 178 2.78 16.64 6.24
N ARG A 179 2.77 16.20 4.98
CA ARG A 179 1.94 16.85 3.95
C ARG A 179 0.56 16.20 3.84
N PHE A 180 0.51 14.88 3.78
CA PHE A 180 -0.72 14.10 3.61
C PHE A 180 -0.88 13.02 4.69
N ILE A 181 -2.12 12.71 5.03
CA ILE A 181 -2.48 11.72 6.05
C ILE A 181 -3.34 10.64 5.41
N GLY A 182 -2.91 9.39 5.55
CA GLY A 182 -3.61 8.21 5.05
C GLY A 182 -3.69 7.11 6.11
N PHE A 183 -4.05 5.91 5.66
CA PHE A 183 -4.06 4.72 6.49
C PHE A 183 -3.77 3.47 5.66
N THR A 184 -3.39 2.39 6.33
CA THR A 184 -3.15 1.11 5.69
C THR A 184 -3.62 -0.05 6.57
N GLY A 185 -3.92 -1.17 5.93
CA GLY A 185 -4.36 -2.41 6.57
C GLY A 185 -4.51 -3.51 5.53
N HIS A 186 -4.46 -4.76 5.98
CA HIS A 186 -4.48 -5.94 5.11
C HIS A 186 -5.47 -7.03 5.51
N LYS A 187 -6.14 -6.90 6.67
CA LYS A 187 -6.94 -7.99 7.23
C LYS A 187 -8.28 -8.22 6.54
N ASP A 188 -9.15 -7.21 6.55
CA ASP A 188 -10.53 -7.34 6.11
C ASP A 188 -11.00 -6.02 5.49
N PRO A 189 -11.62 -6.04 4.28
CA PRO A 189 -12.14 -4.83 3.64
C PRO A 189 -13.20 -4.12 4.49
N ARG A 190 -13.93 -4.81 5.37
CA ARG A 190 -14.93 -4.17 6.26
C ARG A 190 -14.28 -3.14 7.20
N ILE A 191 -13.13 -3.48 7.79
CA ILE A 191 -12.40 -2.60 8.71
C ILE A 191 -11.84 -1.38 7.94
N HIS A 192 -11.38 -1.60 6.70
CA HIS A 192 -10.96 -0.52 5.82
C HIS A 192 -12.09 0.44 5.44
N LEU A 193 -13.30 -0.10 5.18
CA LEU A 193 -14.50 0.69 4.91
C LEU A 193 -14.95 1.49 6.15
N GLU A 194 -14.85 0.89 7.34
CA GLU A 194 -15.12 1.59 8.61
C GLU A 194 -14.16 2.76 8.81
N MET A 195 -12.85 2.53 8.63
CA MET A 195 -11.85 3.60 8.68
C MET A 195 -12.11 4.70 7.65
N LEU A 196 -12.49 4.34 6.42
CA LEU A 196 -12.87 5.29 5.38
C LEU A 196 -14.14 6.10 5.74
N GLY A 197 -15.04 5.52 6.53
CA GLY A 197 -16.29 6.12 6.99
C GLY A 197 -16.15 7.02 8.22
N GLN A 198 -15.01 6.98 8.91
CA GLN A 198 -14.72 7.87 10.04
C GLN A 198 -14.75 9.35 9.60
N PRO A 199 -15.01 10.32 10.51
CA PRO A 199 -15.26 11.72 10.16
C PRO A 199 -13.98 12.50 9.80
N TYR A 200 -13.23 12.00 8.83
CA TYR A 200 -12.02 12.60 8.28
C TYR A 200 -11.88 12.30 6.78
N LYS A 201 -11.31 13.24 6.04
CA LYS A 201 -11.06 13.08 4.60
C LYS A 201 -9.64 12.56 4.40
N TRP A 202 -9.50 11.25 4.27
CA TRP A 202 -8.22 10.58 4.03
C TRP A 202 -7.61 11.00 2.67
N ALA A 203 -6.29 11.23 2.65
CA ALA A 203 -5.59 11.47 1.39
C ALA A 203 -5.38 10.16 0.62
N THR A 204 -5.04 9.08 1.33
CA THR A 204 -4.75 7.77 0.75
C THR A 204 -5.25 6.62 1.62
N ALA A 205 -5.45 5.48 0.97
CA ALA A 205 -5.65 4.19 1.62
C ALA A 205 -4.74 3.15 0.94
N GLN A 206 -3.90 2.47 1.72
CA GLN A 206 -3.01 1.42 1.22
C GLN A 206 -3.51 0.03 1.64
N MET A 207 -3.74 -0.85 0.66
CA MET A 207 -4.40 -2.15 0.86
C MET A 207 -3.86 -3.25 -0.05
N PRO A 208 -4.10 -4.54 0.25
CA PRO A 208 -3.76 -5.63 -0.65
C PRO A 208 -4.42 -5.47 -2.02
N ILE A 209 -3.62 -5.43 -3.07
CA ILE A 209 -4.07 -5.48 -4.46
C ILE A 209 -3.16 -6.48 -5.16
N ASN A 210 -3.71 -7.64 -5.49
CA ASN A 210 -3.07 -8.73 -6.19
C ASN A 210 -4.16 -9.59 -6.87
N ILE A 211 -3.76 -10.59 -7.64
CA ILE A 211 -4.72 -11.41 -8.41
C ILE A 211 -5.66 -12.26 -7.55
N CYS A 212 -5.19 -12.76 -6.40
CA CYS A 212 -5.99 -13.56 -5.48
C CYS A 212 -6.99 -12.70 -4.69
N ASP A 213 -6.65 -11.43 -4.42
CA ASP A 213 -7.54 -10.49 -3.73
C ASP A 213 -8.90 -10.32 -4.45
N TYR A 214 -9.02 -10.65 -5.74
CA TYR A 214 -10.32 -10.66 -6.41
C TYR A 214 -11.34 -11.63 -5.78
N PHE A 215 -10.89 -12.75 -5.20
CA PHE A 215 -11.75 -13.87 -4.81
C PHE A 215 -12.11 -13.90 -3.32
N TYR A 216 -11.18 -13.52 -2.44
CA TYR A 216 -11.36 -13.67 -1.00
C TYR A 216 -11.19 -12.34 -0.28
N ARG A 217 -12.20 -11.93 0.51
CA ARG A 217 -12.23 -10.66 1.26
C ARG A 217 -11.69 -9.49 0.43
N SER A 218 -12.31 -9.30 -0.74
CA SER A 218 -11.73 -8.50 -1.82
C SER A 218 -11.69 -7.01 -1.51
N PHE A 219 -10.50 -6.43 -1.44
CA PHE A 219 -10.32 -4.98 -1.38
C PHE A 219 -10.65 -4.32 -2.73
N GLN A 220 -10.25 -4.96 -3.83
CA GLN A 220 -10.57 -4.54 -5.20
C GLN A 220 -12.07 -4.35 -5.44
N LYS A 221 -12.92 -5.26 -4.96
CA LYS A 221 -14.38 -5.17 -5.18
C LYS A 221 -15.09 -4.24 -4.20
N ASN A 222 -14.57 -4.10 -2.98
CA ASN A 222 -15.28 -3.43 -1.89
C ASN A 222 -14.71 -2.04 -1.56
N VAL A 223 -13.39 -1.95 -1.36
CA VAL A 223 -12.75 -0.74 -0.81
C VAL A 223 -12.33 0.23 -1.92
N VAL A 224 -11.77 -0.29 -3.01
CA VAL A 224 -11.28 0.53 -4.13
C VAL A 224 -12.38 1.43 -4.72
N PRO A 225 -13.61 0.95 -5.02
CA PRO A 225 -14.69 1.83 -5.50
C PRO A 225 -15.04 2.95 -4.51
N ALA A 226 -15.02 2.67 -3.20
CA ALA A 226 -15.31 3.66 -2.17
C ALA A 226 -14.22 4.73 -2.08
N CYS A 227 -12.95 4.33 -2.19
CA CYS A 227 -11.82 5.27 -2.27
C CYS A 227 -11.93 6.20 -3.47
N LEU A 228 -12.18 5.66 -4.67
CA LEU A 228 -12.32 6.45 -5.89
C LEU A 228 -13.46 7.46 -5.78
N LYS A 229 -14.62 7.03 -5.31
CA LYS A 229 -15.79 7.90 -5.08
C LYS A 229 -15.46 9.06 -4.12
N ASN A 230 -14.67 8.79 -3.08
CA ASN A 230 -14.29 9.78 -2.08
C ASN A 230 -13.05 10.61 -2.47
N GLY A 231 -12.42 10.33 -3.62
CA GLY A 231 -11.20 11.00 -4.08
C GLY A 231 -9.94 10.61 -3.28
N VAL A 232 -9.96 9.45 -2.63
CA VAL A 232 -8.83 8.90 -1.86
C VAL A 232 -7.88 8.17 -2.80
N GLY A 233 -6.58 8.46 -2.72
CA GLY A 233 -5.55 7.79 -3.51
C GLY A 233 -5.41 6.32 -3.08
N VAL A 234 -5.54 5.40 -4.03
CA VAL A 234 -5.42 3.96 -3.76
C VAL A 234 -3.98 3.53 -3.96
N ILE A 235 -3.37 2.96 -2.92
CA ILE A 235 -2.02 2.38 -2.99
C ILE A 235 -2.14 0.88 -2.81
N GLY A 236 -1.76 0.10 -3.83
CA GLY A 236 -1.75 -1.35 -3.72
C GLY A 236 -0.51 -1.86 -3.01
N MET A 237 -0.62 -2.93 -2.24
CA MET A 237 0.50 -3.66 -1.64
C MET A 237 0.24 -5.17 -1.69
N LYS A 238 1.15 -5.97 -1.13
CA LYS A 238 1.09 -7.45 -1.14
C LYS A 238 0.95 -8.02 -2.56
N THR A 239 1.67 -7.43 -3.52
CA THR A 239 1.63 -7.78 -4.96
C THR A 239 1.78 -9.28 -5.21
N LEU A 240 2.62 -9.96 -4.42
CA LEU A 240 2.90 -11.39 -4.54
C LEU A 240 2.24 -12.24 -3.43
N ALA A 241 1.23 -11.69 -2.74
CA ALA A 241 0.54 -12.25 -1.57
C ALA A 241 1.38 -12.47 -0.30
N GLY A 242 2.62 -11.96 -0.26
CA GLY A 242 3.53 -12.16 0.87
C GLY A 242 4.00 -13.61 0.98
N SER A 243 4.99 -13.88 1.84
CA SER A 243 5.49 -15.22 2.09
C SER A 243 5.80 -15.40 3.57
N PRO A 244 5.46 -16.56 4.17
CA PRO A 244 5.93 -16.88 5.51
C PRO A 244 7.45 -16.92 5.65
N ASP A 245 8.17 -17.26 4.58
CA ASP A 245 9.64 -17.31 4.59
C ASP A 245 10.32 -15.98 4.24
N GLY A 246 9.54 -14.96 3.89
CA GLY A 246 10.03 -13.64 3.47
C GLY A 246 10.85 -13.61 2.18
N LYS A 247 10.94 -14.73 1.44
CA LYS A 247 11.82 -14.88 0.26
C LYS A 247 11.06 -14.94 -1.05
N ASN A 248 10.04 -15.80 -1.13
CA ASN A 248 9.29 -16.03 -2.38
C ASN A 248 7.80 -15.81 -2.16
N GLY A 249 7.20 -14.81 -2.80
CA GLY A 249 5.76 -14.55 -2.66
C GLY A 249 4.90 -15.80 -2.93
N ALA A 250 3.83 -15.96 -2.16
CA ALA A 250 2.99 -17.16 -2.16
C ALA A 250 2.39 -17.47 -3.55
N ILE A 251 2.05 -16.45 -4.34
CA ILE A 251 1.50 -16.64 -5.69
C ILE A 251 2.53 -17.31 -6.64
N PRO A 252 3.74 -16.75 -6.84
CA PRO A 252 4.80 -17.44 -7.58
C PRO A 252 5.21 -18.79 -6.99
N ALA A 253 5.31 -18.90 -5.66
CA ALA A 253 5.72 -20.15 -5.01
C ALA A 253 4.71 -21.29 -5.25
N ALA A 254 3.42 -20.97 -5.36
CA ALA A 254 2.36 -21.91 -5.70
C ALA A 254 2.25 -22.18 -7.23
N GLY A 255 3.09 -21.55 -8.06
CA GLY A 255 3.06 -21.70 -9.51
C GLY A 255 1.83 -21.06 -10.18
N LEU A 256 1.12 -20.17 -9.49
CA LEU A 256 -0.14 -19.59 -9.95
C LEU A 256 0.05 -18.45 -10.95
N ALA A 257 1.08 -17.62 -10.73
CA ALA A 257 1.49 -16.56 -11.66
C ALA A 257 2.95 -16.15 -11.38
N THR A 258 3.63 -15.62 -12.40
CA THR A 258 4.97 -15.02 -12.23
C THR A 258 4.91 -13.68 -11.49
N GLY A 259 6.05 -13.21 -10.98
CA GLY A 259 6.12 -11.90 -10.32
C GLY A 259 5.78 -10.73 -11.26
N GLU A 260 6.20 -10.82 -12.53
CA GLU A 260 5.88 -9.82 -13.57
C GLU A 260 4.37 -9.79 -13.88
N GLU A 261 3.74 -10.96 -14.01
CA GLU A 261 2.28 -11.07 -14.15
C GLU A 261 1.56 -10.46 -12.93
N CYS A 262 2.01 -10.73 -11.71
CA CYS A 262 1.40 -10.16 -10.50
C CYS A 262 1.48 -8.62 -10.49
N ILE A 263 2.64 -8.05 -10.87
CA ILE A 263 2.82 -6.60 -10.98
C ILE A 263 1.88 -6.03 -12.05
N HIS A 264 1.85 -6.61 -13.25
CA HIS A 264 0.99 -6.15 -14.33
C HIS A 264 -0.50 -6.20 -13.97
N TYR A 265 -0.96 -7.30 -13.35
CA TYR A 265 -2.33 -7.43 -12.90
C TYR A 265 -2.70 -6.31 -11.92
N SER A 266 -1.83 -6.08 -10.92
CA SER A 266 -2.08 -5.12 -9.85
C SER A 266 -2.07 -3.67 -10.37
N LEU A 267 -1.14 -3.34 -11.27
CA LEU A 267 -1.09 -2.04 -11.95
C LEU A 267 -2.27 -1.79 -12.90
N SER A 268 -2.94 -2.86 -13.36
CA SER A 268 -4.16 -2.77 -14.17
C SER A 268 -5.42 -2.54 -13.34
N GLN A 269 -5.34 -2.66 -12.02
CA GLN A 269 -6.39 -2.19 -11.11
C GLN A 269 -6.29 -0.66 -10.98
N PRO A 270 -7.37 0.03 -10.59
CA PRO A 270 -7.37 1.49 -10.46
C PRO A 270 -6.65 1.92 -9.16
N VAL A 271 -5.34 1.72 -9.16
CA VAL A 271 -4.39 2.15 -8.13
C VAL A 271 -3.58 3.33 -8.65
N SER A 272 -3.26 4.27 -7.77
CA SER A 272 -2.30 5.34 -8.03
C SER A 272 -0.88 4.78 -8.12
N SER A 273 -0.55 3.82 -7.26
CA SER A 273 0.74 3.13 -7.25
C SER A 273 0.64 1.74 -6.62
N GLN A 274 1.52 0.82 -7.02
CA GLN A 274 1.67 -0.51 -6.44
C GLN A 274 3.02 -0.63 -5.71
N VAL A 275 3.00 -0.95 -4.41
CA VAL A 275 4.19 -1.25 -3.62
C VAL A 275 4.78 -2.59 -4.05
N VAL A 276 6.07 -2.60 -4.39
CA VAL A 276 6.83 -3.81 -4.74
C VAL A 276 7.97 -4.01 -3.76
N GLY A 277 8.19 -5.28 -3.39
CA GLY A 277 9.34 -5.67 -2.58
C GLY A 277 10.58 -5.80 -3.45
N ILE A 278 11.67 -5.13 -3.05
CA ILE A 278 12.95 -5.18 -3.74
C ILE A 278 14.00 -5.60 -2.71
N ARG A 279 14.48 -6.85 -2.81
CA ARG A 279 15.49 -7.40 -1.89
C ARG A 279 16.84 -7.62 -2.59
N ILE A 280 16.79 -8.08 -3.83
CA ILE A 280 17.96 -8.35 -4.65
C ILE A 280 17.85 -7.65 -5.99
N ARG A 281 18.97 -7.53 -6.72
CA ARG A 281 19.03 -6.85 -8.02
C ARG A 281 17.97 -7.32 -9.02
N ARG A 282 17.73 -8.63 -9.07
CA ARG A 282 16.71 -9.26 -9.92
C ARG A 282 15.30 -8.65 -9.69
N ASP A 283 14.96 -8.32 -8.45
CA ASP A 283 13.64 -7.79 -8.10
C ASP A 283 13.47 -6.36 -8.64
N LEU A 284 14.52 -5.53 -8.54
CA LEU A 284 14.53 -4.19 -9.12
C LEU A 284 14.39 -4.25 -10.64
N ASP A 285 15.17 -5.11 -11.30
CA ASP A 285 15.12 -5.27 -12.75
C ASP A 285 13.73 -5.76 -13.21
N GLN A 286 13.12 -6.70 -12.49
CA GLN A 286 11.75 -7.15 -12.75
C GLN A 286 10.74 -6.01 -12.61
N ALA A 287 10.82 -5.24 -11.51
CA ALA A 287 9.89 -4.15 -11.26
C ALA A 287 10.00 -3.06 -12.35
N LEU A 288 11.23 -2.62 -12.67
CA LEU A 288 11.44 -1.62 -13.71
C LEU A 288 11.01 -2.13 -15.09
N LYS A 289 11.27 -3.39 -15.42
CA LYS A 289 10.81 -4.00 -16.67
C LYS A 289 9.28 -4.01 -16.75
N ALA A 290 8.60 -4.40 -15.68
CA ALA A 290 7.14 -4.47 -15.61
C ALA A 290 6.46 -3.09 -15.67
N GLY A 291 7.10 -2.06 -15.12
CA GLY A 291 6.54 -0.70 -15.08
C GLY A 291 6.84 0.16 -16.31
N ARG A 292 7.98 -0.05 -16.99
CA ARG A 292 8.38 0.76 -18.16
C ARG A 292 7.43 0.53 -19.33
N GLY A 293 6.87 1.62 -19.86
CA GLY A 293 5.90 1.56 -20.96
C GLY A 293 4.64 0.76 -20.63
N PHE A 294 4.32 0.60 -19.33
CA PHE A 294 3.19 -0.19 -18.88
C PHE A 294 1.87 0.29 -19.49
N LYS A 295 1.08 -0.66 -19.97
CA LYS A 295 -0.31 -0.46 -20.41
C LYS A 295 -1.22 -1.38 -19.59
N PRO A 296 -2.37 -0.88 -19.08
CA PRO A 296 -3.33 -1.71 -18.39
C PRO A 296 -3.79 -2.90 -19.24
N LEU A 297 -3.96 -4.05 -18.60
CA LEU A 297 -4.60 -5.22 -19.19
C LEU A 297 -6.07 -4.94 -19.49
N ASP A 298 -6.57 -5.47 -20.60
CA ASP A 298 -7.99 -5.39 -20.93
C ASP A 298 -8.84 -6.38 -20.09
N LYS A 299 -10.17 -6.31 -20.25
CA LYS A 299 -11.12 -7.11 -19.47
C LYS A 299 -10.93 -8.61 -19.68
N ASP A 300 -10.58 -9.04 -20.89
CA ASP A 300 -10.43 -10.46 -21.23
C ASP A 300 -9.10 -11.00 -20.69
N GLN A 301 -8.03 -10.21 -20.77
CA GLN A 301 -6.75 -10.51 -20.15
C GLN A 301 -6.88 -10.62 -18.63
N LEU A 302 -7.56 -9.67 -17.97
CA LEU A 302 -7.83 -9.73 -16.53
C LEU A 302 -8.66 -10.97 -16.16
N ALA A 303 -9.69 -11.30 -16.95
CA ALA A 303 -10.50 -12.50 -16.74
C ALA A 303 -9.66 -13.78 -16.88
N SER A 304 -8.82 -13.87 -17.92
CA SER A 304 -7.92 -15.01 -18.15
C SER A 304 -6.95 -15.19 -16.99
N MET A 305 -6.35 -14.11 -16.50
CA MET A 305 -5.48 -14.17 -15.33
C MET A 305 -6.24 -14.70 -14.10
N ARG A 306 -7.42 -14.14 -13.79
CA ARG A 306 -8.22 -14.56 -12.64
C ARG A 306 -8.60 -16.04 -12.69
N ALA A 307 -8.96 -16.55 -13.86
CA ALA A 307 -9.29 -17.96 -14.06
C ALA A 307 -8.12 -18.90 -13.69
N LYS A 308 -6.86 -18.47 -13.84
CA LYS A 308 -5.68 -19.28 -13.46
C LYS A 308 -5.59 -19.53 -11.95
N VAL A 309 -6.17 -18.65 -11.12
CA VAL A 309 -5.96 -18.67 -9.65
C VAL A 309 -7.23 -18.96 -8.87
N GLU A 310 -8.40 -19.01 -9.53
CA GLU A 310 -9.73 -19.09 -8.92
C GLU A 310 -9.82 -20.22 -7.87
N ASP A 311 -9.43 -21.44 -8.26
CA ASP A 311 -9.49 -22.62 -7.37
C ASP A 311 -8.64 -22.47 -6.10
N ALA A 312 -7.53 -21.73 -6.18
CA ALA A 312 -6.58 -21.56 -5.07
C ALA A 312 -6.84 -20.28 -4.24
N ALA A 313 -7.60 -19.33 -4.77
CA ALA A 313 -7.73 -17.98 -4.20
C ALA A 313 -8.99 -17.77 -3.33
N GLY A 314 -9.93 -18.72 -3.32
CA GLY A 314 -11.26 -18.52 -2.72
C GLY A 314 -11.35 -18.58 -1.19
N ASP A 315 -10.34 -19.11 -0.49
CA ASP A 315 -10.43 -19.43 0.95
C ASP A 315 -9.33 -18.80 1.83
N GLY A 316 -8.49 -17.94 1.24
CA GLY A 316 -7.45 -17.23 1.96
C GLY A 316 -6.17 -18.03 2.25
N ARG A 317 -6.04 -19.27 1.75
CA ARG A 317 -4.79 -20.06 1.94
C ARG A 317 -3.55 -19.42 1.30
N ILE A 318 -3.73 -18.66 0.22
CA ILE A 318 -2.66 -17.91 -0.45
C ILE A 318 -2.42 -16.56 0.24
N GLU A 319 -3.47 -15.94 0.78
CA GLU A 319 -3.42 -14.61 1.39
C GLU A 319 -3.53 -14.69 2.92
N LEU A 320 -2.55 -15.33 3.56
CA LEU A 320 -2.57 -15.58 5.00
C LEU A 320 -2.70 -14.30 5.86
N PHE A 321 -2.33 -13.14 5.33
CA PHE A 321 -2.50 -11.85 6.01
C PHE A 321 -3.98 -11.46 6.24
N LYS A 322 -4.91 -12.05 5.47
CA LYS A 322 -6.37 -11.90 5.65
C LYS A 322 -6.97 -12.88 6.65
N SER A 323 -6.33 -14.04 6.85
CA SER A 323 -6.91 -15.17 7.59
C SER A 323 -6.20 -15.49 8.91
N THR A 324 -5.00 -14.95 9.13
CA THR A 324 -4.15 -15.27 10.28
C THR A 324 -3.49 -14.02 10.85
N GLN A 325 -2.84 -14.11 12.01
CA GLN A 325 -2.03 -13.03 12.60
C GLN A 325 -0.55 -13.08 12.19
N HIS A 326 -0.19 -13.97 11.26
CA HIS A 326 1.21 -14.20 10.87
C HIS A 326 1.89 -12.95 10.33
N PHE A 327 1.14 -12.11 9.61
CA PHE A 327 1.63 -10.87 9.00
C PHE A 327 1.31 -9.61 9.81
N ASP A 328 0.79 -9.76 11.03
CA ASP A 328 0.53 -8.61 11.89
C ASP A 328 1.79 -8.27 12.68
N GLY A 329 2.16 -6.98 12.65
CA GLY A 329 3.33 -6.43 13.30
C GLY A 329 3.35 -6.73 14.80
N PRO A 330 4.51 -7.04 15.40
CA PRO A 330 4.64 -7.26 16.83
C PRO A 330 4.06 -6.14 17.70
N HIS A 331 4.23 -4.89 17.27
CA HIS A 331 3.69 -3.73 17.97
C HIS A 331 2.15 -3.75 18.01
N HIS A 332 1.51 -4.00 16.87
CA HIS A 332 0.05 -4.04 16.76
C HIS A 332 -0.56 -5.21 17.53
N LYS A 333 0.06 -6.39 17.47
CA LYS A 333 -0.36 -7.53 18.31
C LYS A 333 -0.36 -7.18 19.80
N LYS A 334 0.70 -6.51 20.29
CA LYS A 334 0.79 -6.05 21.69
C LYS A 334 -0.29 -5.02 22.05
N GLN A 335 -0.59 -4.07 21.15
CA GLN A 335 -1.65 -3.07 21.38
C GLN A 335 -3.03 -3.72 21.62
N HIS A 336 -3.26 -4.90 21.05
CA HIS A 336 -4.51 -5.66 21.18
C HIS A 336 -4.41 -6.84 22.16
N GLY A 337 -3.33 -6.91 22.95
CA GLY A 337 -3.17 -7.92 24.01
C GLY A 337 -2.85 -9.34 23.52
N PHE A 338 -2.48 -9.51 22.25
CA PHE A 338 -2.03 -10.80 21.73
C PHE A 338 -0.61 -11.10 22.18
N THR A 339 -0.33 -12.38 22.42
CA THR A 339 1.03 -12.88 22.65
C THR A 339 1.87 -12.69 21.39
N VAL A 340 3.05 -12.12 21.55
CA VAL A 340 4.06 -12.07 20.50
C VAL A 340 5.08 -13.13 20.84
N GLU A 341 5.15 -14.19 20.03
CA GLU A 341 6.28 -15.11 20.10
C GLU A 341 7.54 -14.34 19.74
N GLU A 342 8.54 -14.35 20.63
CA GLU A 342 9.88 -13.88 20.28
C GLU A 342 10.43 -14.84 19.23
N THR A 343 10.41 -14.43 17.97
CA THR A 343 11.13 -15.13 16.93
C THR A 343 12.62 -14.92 17.20
N SER A 344 13.24 -15.94 17.79
CA SER A 344 14.69 -16.07 18.05
C SER A 344 15.52 -16.00 16.79
#